data_AF-A0A370QK12-F1
#
_entry.id   AF-A0A370QK12-F1
#
_cell.length_a   1.000
_cell.length_b   1.000
_cell.length_c   1.000
_cell.angle_alpha   90.00
_cell.angle_beta   90.00
_cell.angle_gamma   90.00
#
_symmetry.space_group_name_H-M   'P 1'
#
loop_
_entity.id
_entity.type
_entity.pdbx_description
1 polymer ?
#
loop_
_entity_poly.entity_id
_entity_poly.type
_entity_poly.pdbx_seq_one_letter_code
_entity_poly.pdbx_strand_id
1 'polypeptide(L)'
;MKNLKTIVIAFMAVATLVACKSDDDNNEQEAFLFSNTNLAGNHDLTFFTMNAEIMGEVAGFPTTVIIDGVGDTFQTVVDFTENGTMLLDGQFRIVTEVTVAGAPVPSDPVIIDLENEQGTYSIGTNAQTITFANVNSDIQVIQEFPIDIVNGTWDVALFNENELRLTKMETTTTADGDADIIAEMRFLRQ
;
A
#
# COMPACT_ATOMS: atom_id res chain seq x y z
N MET A 1 -50.19 -2.12 -13.38
CA MET A 1 -49.69 -1.19 -12.36
C MET A 1 -49.14 -1.99 -11.19
N LYS A 2 -47.82 -2.15 -11.11
CA LYS A 2 -47.15 -2.62 -9.90
C LYS A 2 -45.71 -2.09 -9.91
N ASN A 3 -45.54 -1.05 -9.11
CA ASN A 3 -44.38 -0.25 -8.75
C ASN A 3 -43.03 -0.99 -8.81
N LEU A 4 -42.16 -0.56 -9.73
CA LEU A 4 -40.72 -0.75 -9.59
C LEU A 4 -40.14 0.60 -9.14
N LYS A 5 -39.63 0.64 -7.90
CA LYS A 5 -38.91 1.79 -7.37
C LYS A 5 -37.50 1.76 -7.96
N THR A 6 -37.25 2.57 -8.98
CA THR A 6 -35.88 2.81 -9.48
C THR A 6 -35.15 3.68 -8.46
N ILE A 7 -34.16 3.11 -7.77
CA ILE A 7 -33.16 3.87 -7.01
C ILE A 7 -32.21 4.47 -8.05
N VAL A 8 -32.31 5.79 -8.24
CA VAL A 8 -31.37 6.58 -9.02
C VAL A 8 -30.20 6.89 -8.10
N ILE A 9 -29.05 6.23 -8.31
CA ILE A 9 -27.80 6.65 -7.69
C ILE A 9 -27.33 7.86 -8.51
N ALA A 10 -27.45 9.03 -7.91
CA ALA A 10 -26.95 10.28 -8.46
C ALA A 10 -25.42 10.20 -8.51
N PHE A 11 -24.88 10.19 -9.73
CA PHE A 11 -23.46 10.38 -9.99
C PHE A 11 -23.15 11.85 -9.66
N MET A 12 -22.65 12.09 -8.44
CA MET A 12 -22.26 13.43 -8.00
C MET A 12 -21.04 13.85 -8.83
N ALA A 13 -21.24 14.92 -9.59
CA ALA A 13 -20.25 15.54 -10.44
C ALA A 13 -19.04 16.03 -9.62
N VAL A 14 -17.85 15.73 -10.16
CA VAL A 14 -16.65 16.58 -10.22
C VAL A 14 -16.60 17.70 -9.18
N ALA A 15 -15.88 17.45 -8.08
CA ALA A 15 -15.33 18.54 -7.28
C ALA A 15 -14.14 19.16 -8.03
N THR A 16 -14.42 19.95 -9.07
CA THR A 16 -13.50 21.03 -9.43
C THR A 16 -13.55 22.03 -8.28
N LEU A 17 -12.50 22.03 -7.44
CA LEU A 17 -12.27 23.11 -6.49
C LEU A 17 -11.90 24.38 -7.25
N VAL A 18 -12.90 25.04 -7.84
CA VAL A 18 -12.82 26.45 -8.21
C VAL A 18 -13.50 27.22 -7.09
N ALA A 19 -12.75 27.52 -6.04
CA ALA A 19 -13.15 28.53 -5.08
C ALA A 19 -12.98 29.92 -5.74
N CYS A 20 -14.08 30.49 -6.21
CA CYS A 20 -14.21 31.94 -6.44
C CYS A 20 -15.04 32.49 -5.28
N LYS A 21 -14.79 33.63 -4.64
CA LYS A 21 -13.90 34.79 -4.84
C LYS A 21 -14.09 35.67 -3.60
N SER A 22 -13.04 36.33 -3.09
CA SER A 22 -13.03 37.79 -2.82
C SER A 22 -11.80 38.25 -2.04
N ASP A 23 -11.02 39.11 -2.70
CA ASP A 23 -10.09 40.15 -2.23
C ASP A 23 -8.78 39.79 -1.49
N ASP A 24 -7.69 40.31 -2.10
CA ASP A 24 -6.37 40.65 -1.54
C ASP A 24 -5.56 39.54 -0.85
N ASP A 25 -4.84 38.76 -1.64
CA ASP A 25 -3.38 38.86 -1.78
C ASP A 25 -2.87 37.72 -2.68
N ASN A 26 -1.88 38.04 -3.50
CA ASN A 26 -1.31 37.24 -4.58
C ASN A 26 -0.50 36.01 -4.10
N ASN A 27 -1.10 35.15 -3.27
CA ASN A 27 -0.52 33.88 -2.83
C ASN A 27 -1.59 32.78 -2.92
N GLU A 28 -2.00 32.46 -4.15
CA GLU A 28 -2.52 31.11 -4.42
C GLU A 28 -1.35 30.15 -4.17
N GLN A 29 -1.25 29.63 -2.95
CA GLN A 29 -0.27 28.59 -2.61
C GLN A 29 -0.56 27.42 -3.56
N GLU A 30 0.34 27.19 -4.52
CA GLU A 30 0.17 26.14 -5.51
C GLU A 30 -0.14 24.83 -4.81
N ALA A 31 -1.19 24.14 -5.26
CA ALA A 31 -1.58 22.86 -4.66
C ALA A 31 -0.37 21.90 -4.72
N PHE A 32 -0.06 21.25 -3.60
CA PHE A 32 1.05 20.30 -3.54
C PHE A 32 0.68 19.01 -4.28
N LEU A 33 0.90 18.99 -5.60
CA LEU A 33 0.45 17.93 -6.50
C LEU A 33 1.27 16.65 -6.32
N PHE A 34 0.60 15.50 -6.31
CA PHE A 34 1.28 14.21 -6.37
C PHE A 34 1.95 14.01 -7.74
N SER A 35 3.27 14.10 -7.77
CA SER A 35 4.12 14.05 -8.96
C SER A 35 5.51 13.57 -8.57
N ASN A 36 6.31 13.10 -9.53
CA ASN A 36 7.66 12.62 -9.25
C ASN A 36 8.54 13.69 -8.58
N THR A 37 8.47 14.94 -9.06
CA THR A 37 9.21 16.06 -8.48
C THR A 37 8.84 16.31 -7.02
N ASN A 38 7.55 16.31 -6.70
CA ASN A 38 7.10 16.54 -5.32
C ASN A 38 7.27 15.31 -4.43
N LEU A 39 7.31 14.09 -5.00
CA LEU A 39 7.53 12.84 -4.27
C LEU A 39 9.01 12.62 -3.95
N ALA A 40 9.92 13.14 -4.78
CA ALA A 40 11.35 12.89 -4.65
C ALA A 40 11.93 13.26 -3.27
N GLY A 41 12.95 12.52 -2.85
CA GLY A 41 13.60 12.65 -1.55
C GLY A 41 13.29 11.49 -0.60
N ASN A 42 13.65 11.68 0.65
CA ASN A 42 13.60 10.64 1.69
C ASN A 42 12.25 10.64 2.41
N HIS A 43 11.74 9.43 2.66
CA HIS A 43 10.48 9.18 3.34
C HIS A 43 10.70 8.07 4.38
N ASP A 44 10.47 8.39 5.65
CA ASP A 44 10.58 7.42 6.74
C ASP A 44 9.29 6.60 6.83
N LEU A 45 9.39 5.27 6.78
CA LEU A 45 8.24 4.41 7.07
C LEU A 45 7.86 4.57 8.54
N THR A 46 6.60 4.88 8.81
CA THR A 46 6.11 5.12 10.18
C THR A 46 4.92 4.25 10.55
N PHE A 47 4.34 3.56 9.57
CA PHE A 47 3.18 2.70 9.75
C PHE A 47 3.13 1.64 8.66
N PHE A 48 2.81 0.41 9.06
CA PHE A 48 2.54 -0.69 8.16
C PHE A 48 1.44 -1.57 8.77
N THR A 49 0.45 -1.94 7.97
CA THR A 49 -0.49 -3.02 8.29
C THR A 49 -0.74 -3.86 7.06
N MET A 50 -0.99 -5.16 7.27
CA MET A 50 -1.43 -6.07 6.22
C MET A 50 -2.49 -7.04 6.75
N ASN A 51 -3.38 -7.45 5.86
CA ASN A 51 -4.24 -8.62 6.00
C ASN A 51 -4.11 -9.39 4.68
N ALA A 52 -3.74 -10.67 4.75
CA ALA A 52 -3.64 -11.54 3.59
C ALA A 52 -4.50 -12.77 3.82
N GLU A 53 -5.41 -13.06 2.89
CA GLU A 53 -6.18 -14.30 2.81
C GLU A 53 -5.69 -15.11 1.61
N ILE A 54 -5.14 -16.29 1.88
CA ILE A 54 -4.49 -17.14 0.89
C ILE A 54 -5.23 -18.47 0.84
N MET A 55 -5.76 -18.82 -0.33
CA MET A 55 -6.38 -20.10 -0.61
C MET A 55 -5.39 -20.98 -1.37
N GLY A 56 -4.74 -21.93 -0.70
CA GLY A 56 -3.73 -22.80 -1.32
C GLY A 56 -3.67 -24.19 -0.70
N GLU A 57 -2.54 -24.89 -0.83
CA GLU A 57 -2.33 -26.19 -0.19
C GLU A 57 -1.34 -26.10 0.99
N VAL A 58 -1.74 -26.64 2.15
CA VAL A 58 -0.86 -26.84 3.30
C VAL A 58 -0.70 -28.33 3.52
N ALA A 59 0.54 -28.84 3.48
CA ALA A 59 0.85 -30.27 3.55
C ALA A 59 0.06 -31.14 2.53
N GLY A 60 -0.24 -30.58 1.35
CA GLY A 60 -0.98 -31.25 0.27
C GLY A 60 -2.51 -31.25 0.44
N PHE A 61 -3.05 -30.44 1.35
CA PHE A 61 -4.49 -30.29 1.55
C PHE A 61 -4.93 -28.85 1.27
N PRO A 62 -6.00 -28.64 0.47
CA PRO A 62 -6.60 -27.33 0.26
C PRO A 62 -6.98 -26.67 1.58
N THR A 63 -6.41 -25.49 1.83
CA THR A 63 -6.46 -24.80 3.11
C THR A 63 -6.48 -23.29 2.87
N THR A 64 -7.35 -22.60 3.61
CA THR A 64 -7.28 -21.14 3.72
C THR A 64 -6.34 -20.77 4.86
N VAL A 65 -5.43 -19.85 4.58
CA VAL A 65 -4.55 -19.23 5.55
C VAL A 65 -4.83 -17.74 5.61
N ILE A 66 -4.99 -17.20 6.81
CA ILE A 66 -5.18 -15.78 7.05
C ILE A 66 -3.99 -15.27 7.86
N ILE A 67 -3.38 -14.18 7.41
CA ILE A 67 -2.27 -13.52 8.08
C ILE A 67 -2.65 -12.07 8.32
N ASP A 68 -2.70 -11.66 9.58
CA ASP A 68 -2.78 -10.27 9.99
C ASP A 68 -1.39 -9.81 10.44
N GLY A 69 -0.96 -8.65 9.98
CA GLY A 69 0.35 -8.08 10.31
C GLY A 69 0.25 -6.62 10.71
N VAL A 70 0.88 -6.25 11.81
CA VAL A 70 0.97 -4.86 12.29
C VAL A 70 2.42 -4.52 12.57
N GLY A 71 2.92 -3.46 11.93
CA GLY A 71 4.26 -2.94 12.18
C GLY A 71 4.35 -2.27 13.56
N ASP A 72 5.41 -2.56 14.33
CA ASP A 72 5.59 -2.01 15.68
C ASP A 72 6.92 -1.27 15.91
N THR A 73 7.90 -1.45 15.02
CA THR A 73 9.21 -0.82 15.08
C THR A 73 9.63 -0.45 13.67
N PHE A 74 10.02 0.81 13.44
CA PHE A 74 10.38 1.30 12.11
C PHE A 74 11.73 2.01 12.12
N GLN A 75 12.63 1.54 11.28
CA GLN A 75 13.95 2.12 10.99
C GLN A 75 14.22 1.97 9.48
N THR A 76 13.20 2.23 8.67
CA THR A 76 13.22 2.06 7.22
C THR A 76 13.00 3.41 6.55
N VAL A 77 13.84 3.71 5.56
CA VAL A 77 13.73 4.90 4.72
C VAL A 77 13.55 4.44 3.27
N VAL A 78 12.70 5.14 2.53
CA VAL A 78 12.68 5.07 1.07
C VAL A 78 13.14 6.38 0.47
N ASP A 79 14.09 6.32 -0.45
CA ASP A 79 14.54 7.45 -1.27
C ASP A 79 13.91 7.34 -2.66
N PHE A 80 13.03 8.27 -3.01
CA PHE A 80 12.43 8.39 -4.32
C PHE A 80 13.21 9.37 -5.20
N THR A 81 13.55 8.96 -6.42
CA THR A 81 14.15 9.88 -7.41
C THR A 81 13.10 10.41 -8.37
N GLU A 82 13.31 11.61 -8.93
CA GLU A 82 12.40 12.19 -9.93
C GLU A 82 12.27 11.32 -11.20
N ASN A 83 13.26 10.46 -11.47
CA ASN A 83 13.31 9.61 -12.65
C ASN A 83 12.50 8.31 -12.50
N GLY A 84 11.74 8.14 -11.40
CA GLY A 84 10.92 6.95 -11.19
C GLY A 84 11.71 5.75 -10.67
N THR A 85 12.84 5.97 -9.99
CA THR A 85 13.55 4.91 -9.26
C THR A 85 13.41 5.13 -7.76
N MET A 86 13.55 4.06 -6.99
CA MET A 86 13.51 4.11 -5.54
C MET A 86 14.57 3.19 -4.91
N LEU A 87 14.95 3.52 -3.69
CA LEU A 87 15.83 2.70 -2.84
C LEU A 87 15.18 2.57 -1.45
N LEU A 88 14.92 1.35 -1.00
CA LEU A 88 14.46 1.08 0.37
C LEU A 88 15.63 0.52 1.17
N ASP A 89 15.88 1.08 2.34
CA ASP A 89 16.98 0.64 3.21
C ASP A 89 16.57 0.67 4.68
N GLY A 90 17.17 -0.23 5.46
CA GLY A 90 16.98 -0.34 6.90
C GLY A 90 16.04 -1.48 7.28
N GLN A 91 15.39 -1.38 8.43
CA GLN A 91 14.61 -2.49 8.97
C GLN A 91 13.34 -2.07 9.69
N PHE A 92 12.34 -2.93 9.65
CA PHE A 92 11.13 -2.78 10.48
C PHE A 92 10.65 -4.14 10.98
N ARG A 93 9.81 -4.14 12.00
CA ARG A 93 9.29 -5.36 12.63
C ARG A 93 7.77 -5.40 12.52
N ILE A 94 7.26 -6.58 12.18
CA ILE A 94 5.83 -6.88 12.07
C ILE A 94 5.47 -7.92 13.13
N VAL A 95 4.45 -7.62 13.92
CA VAL A 95 3.77 -8.62 14.75
C VAL A 95 2.70 -9.28 13.89
N THR A 96 2.73 -10.59 13.79
CA THR A 96 1.82 -11.38 12.95
C THR A 96 0.86 -12.22 13.80
N GLU A 97 -0.38 -12.32 13.35
CA GLU A 97 -1.35 -13.32 13.80
C GLU A 97 -1.70 -14.22 12.62
N VAL A 98 -1.60 -15.54 12.79
CA VAL A 98 -1.79 -16.51 11.70
C VAL A 98 -2.92 -17.47 12.05
N THR A 99 -3.85 -17.66 11.11
CA THR A 99 -4.93 -18.63 11.20
C THR A 99 -4.86 -19.60 10.03
N VAL A 100 -4.79 -20.90 10.32
CA VAL A 100 -4.74 -21.98 9.32
C VAL A 100 -5.99 -22.84 9.46
N ALA A 101 -6.75 -23.02 8.38
CA ALA A 101 -8.00 -23.78 8.38
C ALA A 101 -8.98 -23.35 9.50
N GLY A 102 -9.03 -22.05 9.80
CA GLY A 102 -9.88 -21.47 10.84
C GLY A 102 -9.39 -21.63 12.28
N ALA A 103 -8.18 -22.18 12.50
CA ALA A 103 -7.57 -22.28 13.82
C ALA A 103 -6.34 -21.37 13.94
N PRO A 104 -6.20 -20.58 15.02
CA PRO A 104 -4.99 -19.78 15.23
C PRO A 104 -3.78 -20.70 15.46
N VAL A 105 -2.65 -20.33 14.87
CA VAL A 105 -1.37 -21.01 15.08
C VAL A 105 -0.36 -20.03 15.69
N PRO A 106 0.56 -20.50 16.56
CA PRO A 106 1.61 -19.64 17.07
C PRO A 106 2.45 -19.05 15.93
N SER A 107 2.69 -17.75 15.98
CA SER A 107 3.54 -17.01 15.05
C SER A 107 4.50 -16.13 15.84
N ASP A 108 5.74 -16.07 15.37
CA ASP A 108 6.73 -15.15 15.89
C ASP A 108 6.70 -13.84 15.09
N PRO A 109 6.99 -12.69 15.72
CA PRO A 109 7.20 -11.45 15.00
C PRO A 109 8.30 -11.58 13.95
N VAL A 110 8.09 -10.97 12.79
CA VAL A 110 9.04 -11.01 11.67
C VAL A 110 9.79 -9.69 11.60
N ILE A 111 11.12 -9.77 11.49
CA ILE A 111 11.96 -8.60 11.18
C ILE A 111 12.19 -8.60 9.67
N ILE A 112 11.86 -7.49 9.04
CA ILE A 112 12.11 -7.23 7.63
C ILE A 112 13.36 -6.40 7.55
N ASP A 113 14.38 -6.97 6.93
CA ASP A 113 15.67 -6.35 6.70
C ASP A 113 15.78 -6.03 5.22
N LEU A 114 15.92 -4.75 4.88
CA LEU A 114 15.97 -4.24 3.53
C LEU A 114 17.39 -3.71 3.30
N GLU A 115 18.20 -4.46 2.55
CA GLU A 115 19.60 -4.13 2.31
C GLU A 115 19.75 -3.39 0.97
N ASN A 116 19.40 -2.10 0.95
CA ASN A 116 19.45 -1.27 -0.25
C ASN A 116 18.63 -1.86 -1.42
N GLU A 117 17.40 -2.24 -1.13
CA GLU A 117 16.47 -2.80 -2.11
C GLU A 117 16.11 -1.76 -3.16
N GLN A 118 16.58 -1.98 -4.38
CA GLN A 118 16.34 -1.09 -5.50
C GLN A 118 15.01 -1.43 -6.17
N GLY A 119 14.31 -0.40 -6.64
CA GLY A 119 13.09 -0.58 -7.40
C GLY A 119 12.79 0.57 -8.33
N THR A 120 11.64 0.46 -8.99
CA THR A 120 11.08 1.50 -9.86
C THR A 120 9.67 1.82 -9.41
N TYR A 121 9.24 3.06 -9.68
CA TYR A 121 7.88 3.47 -9.46
C TYR A 121 7.34 4.27 -10.64
N SER A 122 6.02 4.25 -10.80
CA SER A 122 5.31 5.14 -11.74
C SER A 122 4.03 5.68 -11.11
N ILE A 123 3.79 6.97 -11.28
CA ILE A 123 2.57 7.62 -10.82
C ILE A 123 1.50 7.49 -11.90
N GLY A 124 0.29 7.07 -11.52
CA GLY A 124 -0.85 6.95 -12.44
C GLY A 124 -1.22 8.30 -13.06
N THR A 125 -1.87 8.27 -14.23
CA THR A 125 -2.19 9.48 -15.02
C THR A 125 -3.03 10.52 -14.28
N ASN A 126 -3.84 10.09 -13.31
CA ASN A 126 -4.67 10.96 -12.49
C ASN A 126 -4.06 11.29 -11.12
N ALA A 127 -2.80 10.91 -10.89
CA ALA A 127 -2.07 11.12 -9.64
C ALA A 127 -2.79 10.56 -8.39
N GLN A 128 -3.57 9.49 -8.58
CA GLN A 128 -4.32 8.80 -7.52
C GLN A 128 -3.70 7.44 -7.17
N THR A 129 -2.75 6.97 -7.96
CA THR A 129 -2.09 5.69 -7.75
C THR A 129 -0.59 5.80 -7.96
N ILE A 130 0.15 4.90 -7.33
CA ILE A 130 1.56 4.65 -7.57
C ILE A 130 1.76 3.15 -7.75
N THR A 131 2.52 2.77 -8.77
CA THR A 131 2.86 1.36 -9.02
C THR A 131 4.33 1.15 -8.74
N PHE A 132 4.65 0.26 -7.80
CA PHE A 132 6.01 -0.17 -7.50
C PHE A 132 6.34 -1.46 -8.24
N ALA A 133 7.58 -1.58 -8.70
CA ALA A 133 8.05 -2.76 -9.40
C ALA A 133 9.55 -3.01 -9.15
N ASN A 134 9.91 -4.30 -9.18
CA ASN A 134 11.28 -4.81 -9.03
C ASN A 134 11.91 -4.58 -7.65
N VAL A 135 11.10 -4.36 -6.61
CA VAL A 135 11.57 -4.36 -5.22
C VAL A 135 11.61 -5.80 -4.72
N ASN A 136 12.71 -6.22 -4.10
CA ASN A 136 12.77 -7.51 -3.44
C ASN A 136 12.26 -7.35 -2.00
N SER A 137 11.01 -7.75 -1.77
CA SER A 137 10.25 -7.44 -0.55
C SER A 137 9.35 -8.58 -0.08
N ASP A 138 9.65 -9.81 -0.49
CA ASP A 138 8.86 -10.98 -0.12
C ASP A 138 9.09 -11.32 1.36
N ILE A 139 8.00 -11.45 2.11
CA ILE A 139 8.01 -11.85 3.51
C ILE A 139 7.58 -13.30 3.65
N GLN A 140 8.36 -14.06 4.40
CA GLN A 140 8.06 -15.45 4.76
C GLN A 140 7.47 -15.49 6.17
N VAL A 141 6.15 -15.36 6.29
CA VAL A 141 5.44 -15.59 7.58
C VAL A 141 5.16 -17.08 7.78
N ILE A 142 4.78 -17.75 6.68
CA ILE A 142 4.59 -19.20 6.56
C ILE A 142 5.40 -19.66 5.35
N GLN A 143 6.13 -20.77 5.46
CA GLN A 143 7.12 -21.16 4.46
C GLN A 143 6.53 -21.44 3.08
N GLU A 144 5.26 -21.85 3.04
CA GLU A 144 4.56 -22.21 1.83
C GLU A 144 4.10 -21.00 1.01
N PHE A 145 4.01 -19.81 1.62
CA PHE A 145 3.41 -18.63 1.00
C PHE A 145 4.22 -17.35 1.28
N PRO A 146 5.23 -17.03 0.44
CA PRO A 146 5.79 -15.68 0.39
C PRO A 146 4.70 -14.64 0.11
N ILE A 147 4.79 -13.49 0.77
CA ILE A 147 3.90 -12.35 0.51
C ILE A 147 4.75 -11.16 0.09
N ASP A 148 4.51 -10.68 -1.12
CA ASP A 148 5.09 -9.41 -1.57
C ASP A 148 4.31 -8.25 -0.95
N ILE A 149 5.00 -7.45 -0.15
CA ILE A 149 4.41 -6.31 0.57
C ILE A 149 4.69 -4.95 -0.07
N VAL A 150 5.43 -4.87 -1.17
CA VAL A 150 5.76 -3.58 -1.80
C VAL A 150 5.29 -3.50 -3.24
N ASN A 151 5.58 -4.48 -4.10
CA ASN A 151 5.28 -4.31 -5.53
C ASN A 151 3.77 -4.29 -5.78
N GLY A 152 3.41 -3.86 -6.99
CA GLY A 152 2.03 -3.71 -7.43
C GLY A 152 1.55 -2.27 -7.31
N THR A 153 0.24 -2.08 -7.51
CA THR A 153 -0.37 -0.76 -7.56
C THR A 153 -1.01 -0.42 -6.21
N TRP A 154 -0.68 0.76 -5.71
CA TRP A 154 -1.19 1.34 -4.48
C TRP A 154 -2.02 2.58 -4.82
N ASP A 155 -3.14 2.73 -4.12
CA ASP A 155 -3.91 3.96 -4.08
C ASP A 155 -3.25 4.97 -3.16
N VAL A 156 -3.23 6.23 -3.58
CA VAL A 156 -2.70 7.35 -2.82
C VAL A 156 -3.84 7.94 -1.99
N ALA A 157 -3.92 7.51 -0.73
CA ALA A 157 -4.94 7.97 0.20
C ALA A 157 -4.67 9.40 0.70
N LEU A 158 -3.40 9.79 0.82
CA LEU A 158 -2.99 11.15 1.20
C LEU A 158 -1.60 11.45 0.65
N PHE A 159 -1.43 12.67 0.13
CA PHE A 159 -0.13 13.23 -0.19
C PHE A 159 -0.10 14.73 0.11
N ASN A 160 0.87 15.17 0.89
CA ASN A 160 1.13 16.58 1.19
C ASN A 160 2.62 16.78 1.53
N GLU A 161 3.01 17.98 1.95
CA GLU A 161 4.39 18.35 2.30
C GLU A 161 5.05 17.44 3.37
N ASN A 162 4.25 16.84 4.25
CA ASN A 162 4.76 16.09 5.41
C ASN A 162 4.52 14.58 5.31
N GLU A 163 3.51 14.13 4.58
CA GLU A 163 3.05 12.74 4.65
C GLU A 163 2.71 12.15 3.28
N LEU A 164 3.02 10.86 3.13
CA LEU A 164 2.53 9.99 2.07
C LEU A 164 1.77 8.82 2.74
N ARG A 165 0.52 8.57 2.31
CA ARG A 165 -0.26 7.42 2.77
C ARG A 165 -0.75 6.63 1.58
N LEU A 166 -0.45 5.33 1.59
CA LEU A 166 -0.72 4.41 0.51
C LEU A 166 -1.56 3.25 1.03
N THR A 167 -2.56 2.86 0.25
CA THR A 167 -3.37 1.65 0.51
C THR A 167 -3.37 0.75 -0.70
N LYS A 168 -3.37 -0.56 -0.48
CA LYS A 168 -3.43 -1.57 -1.54
C LYS A 168 -4.55 -2.56 -1.22
N MET A 169 -5.26 -2.94 -2.27
CA MET A 169 -6.12 -4.11 -2.31
C MET A 169 -5.79 -4.85 -3.60
N GLU A 170 -5.26 -6.06 -3.49
CA GLU A 170 -4.82 -6.85 -4.63
C GLU A 170 -5.32 -8.28 -4.51
N THR A 171 -5.79 -8.82 -5.62
CA THR A 171 -6.07 -10.24 -5.77
C THR A 171 -5.06 -10.82 -6.75
N THR A 172 -4.30 -11.80 -6.29
CA THR A 172 -3.34 -12.54 -7.11
C THR A 172 -3.86 -13.95 -7.31
N THR A 173 -4.07 -14.35 -8.56
CA THR A 173 -4.43 -15.72 -8.92
C THR A 173 -3.22 -16.44 -9.50
N THR A 174 -2.82 -17.53 -8.84
CA THR A 174 -1.72 -18.41 -9.28
C THR A 174 -2.24 -19.82 -9.55
N ALA A 175 -1.39 -20.69 -10.09
CA ALA A 175 -1.74 -22.10 -10.26
C ALA A 175 -1.94 -22.83 -8.90
N ASP A 176 -1.32 -22.31 -7.85
CA ASP A 176 -1.26 -22.90 -6.51
C ASP A 176 -2.31 -22.31 -5.56
N GLY A 177 -3.07 -21.31 -6.01
CA GLY A 177 -4.03 -20.62 -5.17
C GLY A 177 -4.33 -19.17 -5.54
N ASP A 178 -5.36 -18.63 -4.91
CA ASP A 178 -5.66 -17.20 -4.91
C ASP A 178 -5.16 -16.57 -3.62
N ALA A 179 -4.67 -15.33 -3.69
CA ALA A 179 -4.30 -14.53 -2.54
C ALA A 179 -4.96 -13.15 -2.64
N ASP A 180 -5.73 -12.78 -1.62
CA ASP A 180 -6.27 -11.43 -1.44
C ASP A 180 -5.44 -10.71 -0.38
N ILE A 181 -4.86 -9.57 -0.74
CA ILE A 181 -3.99 -8.79 0.13
C ILE A 181 -4.55 -7.38 0.28
N ILE A 182 -4.75 -6.96 1.52
CA ILE A 182 -5.06 -5.58 1.89
C ILE A 182 -3.89 -5.05 2.71
N ALA A 183 -3.33 -3.91 2.32
CA ALA A 183 -2.21 -3.32 3.03
C ALA A 183 -2.29 -1.79 3.10
N GLU A 184 -1.64 -1.22 4.11
CA GLU A 184 -1.47 0.23 4.26
C GLU A 184 -0.03 0.54 4.66
N MET A 185 0.55 1.55 4.01
CA MET A 185 1.85 2.14 4.37
C MET A 185 1.68 3.64 4.60
N ARG A 186 2.37 4.17 5.62
CA ARG A 186 2.48 5.62 5.80
C ARG A 186 3.91 6.03 6.00
N PHE A 187 4.25 7.16 5.41
CA PHE A 187 5.58 7.71 5.48
C PHE A 187 5.56 9.17 5.94
N LEU A 188 6.59 9.55 6.69
CA LEU A 188 6.92 10.93 7.00
C LEU A 188 7.98 11.42 6.00
N ARG A 189 7.71 12.56 5.37
CA ARG A 189 8.62 13.19 4.41
C ARG A 189 9.66 14.03 5.13
N GLN A 190 10.91 13.97 4.67
CA GLN A 190 12.05 14.71 5.22
C GLN A 190 12.30 16.03 4.48
#